data_AF-A0A5C3EYN4-F1
#
_entry.id   AF-A0A5C3EYN4-F1
#
_cell.length_a   1.000
_cell.length_b   1.000
_cell.length_c   1.000
_cell.angle_alpha   90.00
_cell.angle_beta   90.00
_cell.angle_gamma   90.00
#
_symmetry.space_group_name_H-M   'P 1'
#
loop_
_entity.id
_entity.type
_entity.pdbx_description
1 polymer ?
#
loop_
_entity_poly.entity_id
_entity_poly.type
_entity_poly.pdbx_seq_one_letter_code
_entity_poly.pdbx_strand_id
1 'polypeptide(L)'
;MPSTGRLLLVLGTITFLHAAYSTYEHLSLRKSLDLGTLTEHGMPIDITIETLASLLLLLVGVSLTAEPLKEVSWASEMRKRTIDAVDSRPAFATLNHRGSILFGDQQQQQQQ
;
A
#
# COMPACT_ATOMS: atom_id res chain seq x y z
N MET A 1 -8.38 -0.54 4.84
CA MET A 1 -7.50 0.14 3.87
C MET A 1 -8.15 1.46 3.51
N PRO A 2 -7.56 2.62 3.82
CA PRO A 2 -8.16 3.89 3.42
C PRO A 2 -8.13 3.96 1.87
N SER A 3 -9.29 3.78 1.24
CA SER A 3 -9.47 3.88 -0.22
C SER A 3 -9.00 5.23 -0.75
N THR A 4 -9.10 6.27 0.08
CA THR A 4 -8.65 7.64 -0.19
C THR A 4 -7.16 7.73 -0.55
N GLY A 5 -6.27 7.03 0.18
CA GLY A 5 -4.82 7.07 -0.10
C GLY A 5 -4.48 6.48 -1.47
N ARG A 6 -5.15 5.37 -1.84
CA ARG A 6 -4.99 4.73 -3.14
C ARG A 6 -5.51 5.59 -4.29
N LEU A 7 -6.63 6.29 -4.09
CA LEU A 7 -7.16 7.23 -5.09
C LEU A 7 -6.19 8.38 -5.34
N LEU A 8 -5.63 8.97 -4.27
CA LEU A 8 -4.63 10.04 -4.37
C LEU A 8 -3.35 9.55 -5.07
N LEU A 9 -2.91 8.32 -4.81
CA LEU A 9 -1.77 7.72 -5.51
C LEU A 9 -2.02 7.56 -7.00
N VAL A 10 -3.18 7.05 -7.40
CA VAL A 10 -3.53 6.87 -8.82
C VAL A 10 -3.59 8.24 -9.51
N LEU A 11 -4.29 9.21 -8.91
CA LEU A 11 -4.38 10.56 -9.46
C LEU A 11 -3.02 11.24 -9.56
N GLY A 12 -2.20 11.16 -8.49
CA GLY A 12 -0.85 11.71 -8.46
C GLY A 12 0.08 11.07 -9.50
N THR A 13 -0.08 9.76 -9.76
CA THR A 13 0.72 9.06 -10.77
C THR A 13 0.32 9.48 -12.19
N ILE A 14 -0.98 9.64 -12.46
CA ILE A 14 -1.48 10.11 -13.76
C ILE A 14 -1.00 11.54 -14.03
N THR A 15 -1.14 12.45 -13.06
CA THR A 15 -0.70 13.85 -13.23
C THR A 15 0.82 13.97 -13.33
N PHE A 16 1.57 13.17 -12.57
CA PHE A 16 3.03 13.11 -12.68
C PHE A 16 3.47 12.62 -14.08
N LEU A 17 2.82 11.58 -14.61
CA LEU A 17 3.11 11.07 -15.94
C LEU A 17 2.74 12.10 -17.02
N HIS A 18 1.64 12.84 -16.82
CA HIS A 18 1.26 13.93 -17.72
C HIS A 18 2.34 15.02 -17.74
N ALA A 19 2.81 15.47 -16.58
CA ALA A 19 3.84 16.50 -16.48
C ALA A 19 5.20 16.01 -17.05
N ALA A 20 5.52 14.73 -16.89
CA ALA A 20 6.69 14.11 -17.51
C ALA A 20 6.58 14.09 -19.04
N TYR A 21 5.40 13.78 -19.59
CA TYR A 21 5.15 13.85 -21.03
C TYR A 21 5.26 15.29 -21.55
N SER A 22 4.67 16.27 -20.86
CA SER A 22 4.77 17.69 -21.21
C SER A 22 6.22 18.17 -21.23
N THR A 23 7.03 17.71 -20.25
CA THR A 23 8.47 17.99 -20.22
C THR A 23 9.19 17.37 -21.41
N TYR A 24 8.89 16.11 -21.74
CA TYR A 24 9.47 15.41 -22.88
C TYR A 24 9.15 16.11 -24.20
N GLU A 25 7.88 16.47 -24.42
CA GLU A 25 7.45 17.20 -25.61
C GLU A 25 8.16 18.55 -25.72
N HIS A 26 8.19 19.32 -24.63
CA HIS A 26 8.86 20.62 -24.61
C HIS A 26 10.35 20.52 -24.95
N LEU A 27 11.06 19.55 -24.38
CA LEU A 27 12.48 19.32 -24.67
C LEU A 27 12.72 18.78 -26.09
N SER A 28 11.84 17.89 -26.57
CA SER A 28 11.91 17.33 -27.93
C SER A 28 11.74 18.42 -28.99
N LEU A 29 10.74 19.30 -28.84
CA LEU A 29 10.49 20.42 -29.74
C LEU A 29 11.68 21.38 -29.78
N ARG A 30 12.19 21.77 -28.60
CA ARG A 30 13.37 22.66 -28.52
C ARG A 30 14.59 22.08 -29.20
N LYS A 31 14.82 20.77 -29.05
CA LYS A 31 15.92 20.07 -29.71
C LYS A 31 15.72 20.03 -31.23
N SER A 32 14.51 19.79 -31.70
CA SER A 32 14.21 19.71 -33.14
C SER A 32 14.33 21.05 -33.86
N LEU A 33 14.08 22.16 -33.17
CA LEU A 33 14.11 23.51 -33.73
C LEU A 33 15.47 24.21 -33.60
N ASP A 34 16.50 23.51 -33.10
CA ASP A 34 17.83 24.06 -32.78
C ASP A 34 17.79 25.31 -31.88
N LEU A 35 16.75 25.42 -31.05
CA LEU A 35 16.54 26.56 -30.14
C LEU A 35 17.40 26.47 -28.86
N GLY A 36 18.29 25.48 -28.78
CA GLY A 36 19.08 25.17 -27.58
C GLY A 36 20.12 26.22 -27.20
N THR A 37 20.54 27.08 -28.13
CA THR A 37 21.65 28.04 -27.93
C THR A 37 21.20 29.51 -27.88
N LEU A 38 19.98 29.82 -28.34
CA LEU A 38 19.54 31.20 -28.58
C LEU A 38 18.68 31.78 -27.45
N THR A 39 18.09 30.95 -26.59
CA THR A 39 17.19 31.38 -25.51
C THR A 39 17.36 30.47 -24.29
N GLU A 40 18.24 30.87 -23.39
CA GLU A 40 18.38 30.34 -22.02
C GLU A 40 17.12 30.72 -21.21
N HIS A 41 15.99 30.11 -21.55
CA HIS A 41 14.80 30.11 -20.72
C HIS A 41 14.61 28.67 -20.21
N GLY A 42 14.65 28.53 -18.89
CA GLY A 42 14.49 27.25 -18.20
C GLY A 42 13.14 26.59 -18.48
N MET A 43 12.83 25.54 -17.72
CA MET A 43 11.54 24.87 -17.87
C MET A 43 10.37 25.84 -17.63
N PRO A 44 9.31 25.80 -18.46
CA PRO A 44 8.10 26.58 -18.23
C PRO A 44 7.56 26.41 -16.80
N ILE A 45 7.13 27.53 -16.20
CA ILE A 45 6.71 27.57 -14.79
C ILE A 45 5.48 26.68 -14.52
N ASP A 46 4.58 26.57 -15.49
CA ASP A 46 3.42 25.69 -15.46
C ASP A 46 3.82 24.21 -15.27
N ILE A 47 4.74 23.69 -16.10
CA ILE A 47 5.25 22.32 -15.99
C ILE A 47 5.96 22.11 -14.63
N THR A 48 6.72 23.10 -14.16
CA THR A 48 7.38 22.99 -12.84
C THR A 48 6.37 22.95 -11.69
N ILE A 49 5.29 23.73 -11.74
CA ILE A 49 4.24 23.71 -10.71
C ILE A 49 3.46 22.39 -10.78
N GLU A 50 3.16 21.88 -11.98
CA GLU A 50 2.43 20.62 -12.17
C GLU A 50 3.24 19.41 -11.67
N THR A 51 4.55 19.37 -11.95
CA THR A 51 5.46 18.33 -11.42
C THR A 51 5.58 18.41 -9.89
N LEU A 52 5.69 19.61 -9.31
CA LEU A 52 5.74 19.78 -7.86
C LEU A 52 4.42 19.38 -7.18
N ALA A 53 3.29 19.79 -7.75
CA ALA A 53 1.97 19.46 -7.23
C ALA A 53 1.69 17.94 -7.29
N SER A 54 2.05 17.29 -8.39
CA SER A 54 1.92 15.83 -8.54
C SER A 54 2.85 15.07 -7.58
N LEU A 55 4.07 15.56 -7.34
CA LEU A 55 4.96 15.02 -6.32
C LEU A 55 4.36 15.11 -4.90
N LEU A 56 3.78 16.25 -4.53
CA LEU A 56 3.13 16.42 -3.23
C LEU A 56 1.92 15.48 -3.07
N LEU A 57 1.12 15.33 -4.13
CA LEU A 57 0.00 14.37 -4.18
C LEU A 57 0.48 12.93 -3.94
N LEU A 58 1.57 12.53 -4.60
CA LEU A 58 2.17 11.21 -4.41
C LEU A 58 2.66 11.03 -2.97
N LEU A 59 3.37 12.01 -2.39
CA LEU A 59 3.85 11.94 -1.01
C LEU A 59 2.70 11.76 -0.01
N VAL A 60 1.63 12.53 -0.16
CA VAL A 60 0.43 12.42 0.68
C VAL A 60 -0.25 11.06 0.46
N GLY A 61 -0.40 10.61 -0.78
CA GLY A 61 -1.00 9.32 -1.11
C GLY A 61 -0.23 8.14 -0.52
N VAL A 62 1.11 8.16 -0.59
CA VAL A 62 1.98 7.14 0.01
C VAL A 62 1.84 7.16 1.53
N SER A 63 1.91 8.35 2.15
CA SER A 63 1.80 8.50 3.60
C SER A 63 0.47 7.96 4.15
N LEU A 64 -0.65 8.23 3.47
CA LEU A 64 -1.97 7.73 3.85
C LEU A 64 -2.15 6.22 3.62
N THR A 65 -1.34 5.61 2.76
CA THR A 65 -1.39 4.17 2.46
C THR A 65 -0.55 3.35 3.45
N ALA A 66 0.33 3.99 4.22
CA ALA A 66 1.17 3.32 5.21
C ALA A 66 0.33 2.59 6.28
N GLU A 67 0.76 1.37 6.65
CA GLU A 67 0.14 0.61 7.75
C GLU A 67 0.43 1.30 9.08
N PRO A 68 -0.53 1.34 10.03
CA PRO A 68 -0.27 1.88 11.36
C PRO A 68 0.90 1.15 12.03
N LEU A 69 1.69 1.89 12.80
CA LEU A 69 2.80 1.33 13.57
C LEU A 69 2.25 0.30 14.56
N LYS A 70 2.87 -0.87 14.57
CA LYS A 70 2.59 -1.92 15.56
C LYS A 70 3.36 -1.64 16.85
N GLU A 71 2.75 -1.95 17.98
CA GLU A 71 3.42 -1.83 19.27
C GLU A 71 4.56 -2.84 19.40
N VAL A 72 5.70 -2.39 19.96
CA VAL A 72 6.91 -3.21 20.13
C VAL A 72 6.85 -4.05 21.42
N SER A 73 6.01 -3.67 22.38
CA SER A 73 5.95 -4.33 23.68
C SER A 73 5.21 -5.67 23.62
N TRP A 74 5.92 -6.74 23.97
CA TRP A 74 5.36 -8.08 24.15
C TRP A 74 4.19 -8.10 25.15
N ALA A 75 4.27 -7.33 26.22
CA ALA A 75 3.19 -7.26 27.22
C ALA A 75 1.89 -6.70 26.64
N SER A 76 1.98 -5.81 25.64
CA SER A 76 0.80 -5.25 24.97
C SER A 76 0.19 -6.23 23.96
N GLU A 77 1.01 -6.99 23.25
CA GLU A 77 0.53 -8.07 22.39
C GLU A 77 -0.15 -9.18 23.22
N MET A 78 0.51 -9.61 24.31
CA MET A 78 0.01 -10.69 25.15
C MET A 78 -1.33 -10.35 25.83
N ARG A 79 -1.58 -9.06 26.10
CA ARG A 79 -2.88 -8.59 26.63
C ARG A 79 -4.05 -8.82 25.67
N LYS A 80 -3.78 -8.95 24.36
CA LYS A 80 -4.79 -9.19 23.32
C LYS A 80 -5.07 -10.69 23.13
N ARG A 81 -4.25 -11.57 23.74
CA ARG A 81 -4.37 -13.03 23.66
C ARG A 81 -5.20 -13.56 24.84
N THR A 82 -6.01 -14.60 24.59
CA THR A 82 -6.71 -15.33 25.67
C THR A 82 -5.81 -16.43 26.25
N ILE A 83 -6.07 -16.81 27.50
CA ILE A 83 -5.36 -17.90 28.17
C ILE A 83 -5.52 -19.20 27.39
N ASP A 84 -6.72 -19.50 26.90
CA ASP A 84 -7.00 -20.71 26.12
C ASP A 84 -6.16 -20.81 24.84
N ALA A 85 -5.90 -19.68 24.18
CA ALA A 85 -5.06 -19.66 22.98
C ALA A 85 -3.62 -20.04 23.30
N VAL A 86 -3.09 -19.59 24.45
CA VAL A 86 -1.73 -19.88 24.91
C VAL A 86 -1.63 -21.31 25.49
N ASP A 87 -2.66 -21.76 26.20
CA ASP A 87 -2.70 -23.05 26.89
C ASP A 87 -3.05 -24.23 25.96
N SER A 88 -3.54 -23.96 24.75
CA SER A 88 -3.89 -24.98 23.75
C SER A 88 -2.75 -25.97 23.38
N ARG A 89 -1.49 -25.62 23.69
CA ARG A 89 -0.28 -26.46 23.61
C ARG A 89 -0.39 -27.58 22.56
N PRO A 90 -0.48 -27.24 21.26
CA PRO A 90 -0.84 -28.20 20.22
C PRO A 90 0.17 -29.35 20.08
N ALA A 91 1.44 -29.11 20.43
CA ALA A 91 2.48 -30.13 20.46
C ALA A 91 2.21 -31.26 21.48
N PHE A 92 1.34 -31.03 22.46
CA PHE A 92 0.95 -31.99 23.49
C PHE A 92 -0.55 -32.32 23.45
N ALA A 93 -1.22 -32.04 22.32
CA ALA A 93 -2.63 -32.35 22.17
C ALA A 93 -2.84 -33.86 22.23
N THR A 94 -3.72 -34.31 23.13
CA THR A 94 -4.13 -35.72 23.22
C THR A 94 -5.45 -35.89 22.46
N LEU A 95 -5.55 -36.93 21.64
CA LEU A 95 -6.76 -37.24 20.86
C LEU A 95 -7.80 -38.05 21.66
N ASN A 96 -7.43 -38.51 22.86
CA ASN A 96 -8.28 -39.29 23.75
C ASN A 96 -9.21 -38.38 24.57
N HIS A 97 -10.07 -37.62 23.89
CA HIS A 97 -11.06 -36.76 24.52
C HIS A 97 -12.49 -37.13 24.06
N ARG A 98 -13.50 -36.66 24.81
CA ARG A 98 -14.92 -36.97 24.56
C ARG A 98 -15.47 -36.42 23.24
N GLY A 99 -14.67 -35.64 22.49
CA GLY A 99 -15.08 -35.06 21.22
C GLY A 99 -15.37 -36.11 20.16
N SER A 100 -14.69 -37.27 20.20
CA SER A 100 -14.99 -38.38 19.28
C SER A 100 -16.40 -38.95 19.44
N ILE A 101 -16.96 -38.92 20.65
CA ILE A 101 -18.31 -39.45 20.94
C ILE A 101 -19.37 -38.37 20.67
N LEU A 102 -19.04 -37.11 20.94
CA LEU A 102 -19.98 -35.99 20.81
C LEU A 102 -20.08 -35.45 19.38
N PHE A 103 -19.02 -35.58 18.57
CA PHE A 103 -18.93 -34.97 17.22
C PHE A 103 -18.53 -35.96 16.12
N GLY A 104 -18.34 -37.25 16.44
CA GLY A 104 -17.91 -38.27 15.48
C GLY A 104 -18.92 -38.55 14.36
N ASP A 105 -20.21 -38.57 14.68
CA ASP A 105 -21.27 -38.91 13.71
C ASP A 105 -21.51 -37.80 12.66
N GLN A 106 -21.20 -36.54 12.99
CA GLN A 106 -21.40 -35.39 12.09
C GLN A 106 -20.36 -35.34 10.95
N GLN A 107 -19.15 -35.90 11.15
CA GLN A 107 -18.11 -35.89 10.13
C GLN A 107 -18.33 -36.92 9.01
N GLN A 108 -19.06 -38.01 9.29
CA GLN A 108 -19.38 -39.04 8.29
C GLN A 108 -20.48 -38.61 7.30
N GLN A 109 -21.40 -37.71 7.71
CA GLN A 109 -22.46 -37.19 6.83
C GLN A 109 -22.02 -36.06 5.90
N GLN A 110 -20.90 -35.36 6.17
CA GLN A 110 -20.36 -34.33 5.26
C GLN A 110 -19.40 -34.87 4.20
N GLN A 111 -19.03 -36.15 4.26
CA GLN A 111 -18.15 -36.81 3.30
C GLN A 111 -18.90 -37.75 2.32
N GLN A 112 -20.24 -37.81 2.42
CA GLN A 112 -21.13 -38.43 1.43
C GLN A 112 -21.88 -37.34 0.67
#